data_AF-M4RF44-F1
#
_entry.id   AF-M4RF44-F1
#
_cell.length_a   1.000
_cell.length_b   1.000
_cell.length_c   1.000
_cell.angle_alpha   90.00
_cell.angle_beta   90.00
_cell.angle_gamma   90.00
#
_symmetry.space_group_name_H-M   'P 1'
#
loop_
_entity.id
_entity.type
_entity.pdbx_description
1 polymer ?
#
loop_
_entity_poly.entity_id
_entity_poly.type
_entity_poly.pdbx_seq_one_letter_code
_entity_poly.pdbx_strand_id
1 'polypeptide(L)'
;MHYVHYVHYVHYVHYVQDITHVWISEGWLYLAVVIDLYSRKVVGWSMSSRMKASLVCDALTMAIWQRQPKARLIVHSDQGVQYASKAYRRLIKACRQHE
;
A
#
# COMPACT_ATOMS: atom_id res chain seq x y z
N MET A 1 39.32 6.32 23.58
CA MET A 1 38.41 7.48 23.38
C MET A 1 38.14 7.58 21.89
N HIS A 2 36.88 7.47 21.48
CA HIS A 2 36.22 8.09 20.31
C HIS A 2 34.95 7.27 20.03
N TYR A 3 33.87 7.73 20.65
CA TYR A 3 32.50 7.38 20.32
C TYR A 3 32.22 7.85 18.89
N VAL A 4 31.77 6.96 18.02
CA VAL A 4 31.05 7.35 16.80
C VAL A 4 29.69 6.70 16.89
N HIS A 5 28.68 7.50 17.22
CA HIS A 5 27.28 7.11 17.23
C HIS A 5 26.91 6.54 15.85
N TYR A 6 26.62 5.25 15.79
CA TYR A 6 25.85 4.68 14.70
C TYR A 6 24.44 5.29 14.79
N VAL A 7 24.18 6.28 13.95
CA VAL A 7 22.80 6.71 13.69
C VAL A 7 22.13 5.52 13.01
N HIS A 8 21.30 4.78 13.76
CA HIS A 8 20.42 3.77 13.21
C HIS A 8 19.53 4.46 12.17
N TYR A 9 19.86 4.36 10.89
CA TYR A 9 18.94 4.70 9.83
C TYR A 9 17.76 3.74 9.94
N VAL A 10 16.60 4.23 10.36
CA VAL A 10 15.37 3.45 10.27
C VAL A 10 15.11 3.23 8.79
N HIS A 11 15.33 2.02 8.29
CA HIS A 11 14.99 1.68 6.92
C HIS A 11 13.46 1.67 6.81
N TYR A 12 12.92 2.49 5.93
CA TYR A 12 11.50 2.53 5.62
C TYR A 12 11.25 1.81 4.30
N VAL A 13 10.14 1.08 4.25
CA VAL A 13 9.59 0.58 2.98
C VAL A 13 8.52 1.57 2.53
N HIS A 14 8.56 1.98 1.27
CA HIS A 14 7.61 2.94 0.72
C HIS A 14 6.78 2.29 -0.38
N TYR A 15 5.47 2.25 -0.17
CA TYR A 15 4.50 1.85 -1.18
C TYR A 15 3.73 3.07 -1.68
N VAL A 16 3.41 3.07 -2.97
CA VAL A 16 2.42 3.98 -3.56
C VAL A 16 1.21 3.18 -4.01
N GLN A 17 0.02 3.76 -3.87
CA GLN A 17 -1.22 3.14 -4.27
C GLN A 17 -2.10 4.12 -5.05
N ASP A 18 -2.67 3.65 -6.14
CA ASP A 18 -3.59 4.42 -6.98
C ASP A 18 -4.72 3.54 -7.55
N ILE A 19 -5.83 4.17 -7.95
CA ILE A 19 -6.94 3.51 -8.67
C ILE A 19 -6.96 4.03 -10.10
N THR A 20 -6.95 3.11 -11.06
CA THR A 20 -7.26 3.40 -12.46
C THR A 20 -8.46 2.57 -12.94
N HIS A 21 -8.87 2.78 -14.18
CA HIS A 21 -9.91 1.99 -14.83
C HIS A 21 -9.31 1.29 -16.05
N VAL A 22 -9.71 0.05 -16.26
CA VAL A 22 -9.25 -0.77 -17.39
C VAL A 22 -10.45 -1.35 -18.11
N TRP A 23 -10.38 -1.37 -19.44
CA TRP A 23 -11.41 -1.96 -20.29
C TRP A 23 -11.10 -3.44 -20.51
N ILE A 24 -12.07 -4.30 -20.22
CA ILE A 24 -12.04 -5.74 -20.51
C ILE A 24 -13.20 -6.10 -21.45
N SER A 25 -13.24 -7.34 -21.94
CA SER A 25 -14.31 -7.84 -22.82
C SER A 25 -15.71 -7.63 -22.26
N GLU A 26 -15.84 -7.72 -20.93
CA GLU A 26 -17.08 -7.60 -20.19
C GLU A 26 -17.37 -6.16 -19.70
N GLY A 27 -16.53 -5.17 -20.05
CA GLY A 27 -16.72 -3.74 -19.75
C GLY A 27 -15.61 -3.10 -18.90
N TRP A 28 -15.90 -1.95 -18.29
CA TRP A 28 -14.96 -1.23 -17.42
C TRP A 28 -14.85 -1.86 -16.04
N LEU A 29 -13.62 -2.04 -15.56
CA LEU A 29 -13.31 -2.37 -14.16
C LEU A 29 -12.40 -1.32 -13.54
N TYR A 30 -12.62 -1.06 -12.25
CA TYR A 30 -11.65 -0.33 -11.44
C TYR A 30 -10.54 -1.28 -11.01
N LEU A 31 -9.30 -0.82 -11.14
CA LEU A 31 -8.08 -1.54 -10.79
C LEU A 31 -7.31 -0.69 -9.78
N ALA A 32 -7.17 -1.19 -8.55
CA ALA A 32 -6.26 -0.62 -7.56
C ALA A 32 -4.92 -1.34 -7.64
N VAL A 33 -3.82 -0.60 -7.64
CA VAL A 33 -2.44 -1.13 -7.75
C VAL A 33 -1.59 -0.56 -6.64
N VAL A 34 -0.73 -1.41 -6.05
CA VAL A 34 0.29 -1.04 -5.07
C VAL A 34 1.67 -1.32 -5.66
N ILE A 35 2.52 -0.29 -5.71
CA ILE A 35 3.89 -0.38 -6.19
C ILE A 35 4.87 -0.17 -5.02
N ASP A 36 5.88 -1.03 -4.94
CA ASP A 36 7.05 -0.82 -4.10
C ASP A 36 8.00 0.17 -4.76
N LEU A 37 8.20 1.34 -4.15
CA LEU A 37 9.00 2.41 -4.74
C LEU A 37 10.48 2.06 -4.89
N TYR A 38 11.00 1.14 -4.07
CA TYR A 38 12.39 0.71 -4.19
C TYR A 38 12.58 -0.20 -5.41
N SER A 39 11.76 -1.25 -5.51
CA SER A 39 11.91 -2.26 -6.57
C SER A 39 11.17 -1.92 -7.87
N ARG A 40 10.29 -0.91 -7.85
CA ARG A 40 9.36 -0.54 -8.92
C ARG A 40 8.39 -1.66 -9.34
N LYS A 41 8.29 -2.72 -8.54
CA LYS A 41 7.39 -3.84 -8.82
C LYS A 41 5.99 -3.55 -8.32
N VAL A 42 5.00 -4.02 -9.08
CA VAL A 42 3.64 -4.20 -8.56
C VAL A 42 3.70 -5.31 -7.53
N VAL A 43 3.31 -4.98 -6.31
CA VAL A 43 3.34 -5.90 -5.16
C VAL A 43 1.96 -6.25 -4.65
N GLY A 44 0.92 -5.54 -5.09
CA GLY A 44 -0.46 -5.88 -4.79
C GLY A 44 -1.41 -5.21 -5.77
N TRP A 45 -2.54 -5.84 -6.02
CA TRP A 45 -3.57 -5.31 -6.89
C TRP A 45 -4.94 -5.90 -6.53
N SER A 46 -6.01 -5.23 -6.94
CA SER A 46 -7.38 -5.74 -6.84
C SER A 46 -8.24 -5.10 -7.91
N MET A 47 -9.27 -5.81 -8.37
CA MET A 47 -10.19 -5.34 -9.40
C MET A 47 -11.64 -5.47 -8.97
N SER A 48 -12.47 -4.50 -9.34
CA SER A 48 -13.91 -4.57 -9.08
C SER A 48 -14.69 -3.70 -10.05
N SER A 49 -15.93 -4.09 -10.32
CA SER A 49 -16.89 -3.24 -11.03
C SER A 49 -17.37 -2.05 -10.21
N ARG A 50 -17.00 -1.96 -8.91
CA ARG A 50 -17.37 -0.85 -8.03
C ARG A 50 -16.15 -0.29 -7.29
N MET A 51 -16.00 1.04 -7.30
CA MET A 51 -14.93 1.74 -6.60
C MET A 51 -15.21 1.87 -5.08
N LYS A 52 -15.19 0.75 -4.36
CA LYS A 52 -15.39 0.68 -2.90
C LYS A 52 -14.06 0.72 -2.15
N ALA A 53 -14.10 1.05 -0.86
CA ALA A 53 -12.93 0.97 0.01
C ALA A 53 -12.29 -0.43 0.10
N SER A 54 -13.07 -1.50 -0.11
CA SER A 54 -12.53 -2.86 -0.16
C SER A 54 -11.49 -3.02 -1.27
N LEU A 55 -11.69 -2.39 -2.43
CA LEU A 55 -10.78 -2.45 -3.58
C LEU A 55 -9.34 -2.08 -3.17
N VAL A 56 -9.19 -0.95 -2.47
CA VAL A 56 -7.87 -0.47 -2.02
C VAL A 56 -7.32 -1.26 -0.83
N CYS A 57 -8.21 -1.72 0.07
CA CYS A 57 -7.81 -2.57 1.19
C CYS A 57 -7.27 -3.93 0.71
N ASP A 58 -7.91 -4.55 -0.28
CA ASP A 58 -7.55 -5.86 -0.80
C ASP A 58 -6.19 -5.79 -1.50
N ALA A 59 -5.98 -4.77 -2.33
CA ALA A 59 -4.70 -4.54 -3.01
C ALA A 59 -3.55 -4.31 -2.01
N LEU A 60 -3.77 -3.52 -0.96
CA LEU A 60 -2.76 -3.29 0.09
C LEU A 60 -2.51 -4.53 0.95
N THR A 61 -3.55 -5.28 1.28
CA THR A 61 -3.42 -6.55 2.02
C THR A 61 -2.57 -7.54 1.24
N MET A 62 -2.83 -7.67 -0.07
CA MET A 62 -2.00 -8.48 -0.97
C MET A 62 -0.53 -8.05 -0.94
N ALA A 63 -0.26 -6.73 -1.03
CA ALA A 63 1.11 -6.20 -0.98
C ALA A 63 1.86 -6.53 0.31
N ILE A 64 1.19 -6.37 1.45
CA ILE A 64 1.77 -6.69 2.75
C ILE A 64 2.04 -8.19 2.86
N TRP A 65 1.11 -9.03 2.42
CA TRP A 65 1.26 -10.48 2.46
C TRP A 65 2.39 -10.97 1.54
N GLN A 66 2.51 -10.42 0.33
CA GLN A 66 3.50 -10.86 -0.64
C GLN A 66 4.93 -10.45 -0.24
N ARG A 67 5.09 -9.27 0.39
CA ARG A 67 6.42 -8.69 0.66
C ARG A 67 6.85 -8.82 2.11
N GLN A 68 5.92 -9.04 3.04
CA GLN A 68 6.14 -9.15 4.48
C GLN A 68 7.21 -8.16 4.99
N PRO A 69 6.99 -6.83 4.81
CA PRO A 69 8.00 -5.84 5.12
C PRO A 69 8.38 -5.92 6.60
N LYS A 70 9.64 -6.24 6.88
CA LYS A 70 10.21 -6.28 8.24
C LYS A 70 10.51 -4.88 8.80
N ALA A 71 10.68 -3.92 7.90
CA ALA A 71 10.90 -2.52 8.19
C ALA A 71 9.56 -1.75 8.22
N ARG A 72 9.57 -0.55 8.79
CA ARG A 72 8.37 0.29 8.91
C ARG A 72 7.82 0.66 7.53
N LEU A 73 6.54 0.37 7.29
CA LEU A 73 5.86 0.62 6.02
C LEU A 73 5.19 2.00 6.00
N ILE A 74 5.51 2.81 5.00
CA ILE A 74 4.82 4.05 4.65
C ILE A 74 4.07 3.82 3.33
N VAL A 75 2.76 4.04 3.35
CA VAL A 75 1.92 3.98 2.15
C VAL A 75 1.49 5.39 1.79
N HIS A 76 1.73 5.78 0.53
CA HIS A 76 1.25 7.02 -0.04
C HIS A 76 0.12 6.72 -1.03
N SER A 77 -1.03 7.35 -0.82
CA SER A 77 -2.19 7.30 -1.71
C SER A 77 -2.70 8.73 -1.88
N ASP A 78 -3.59 8.94 -2.85
CA ASP A 78 -4.37 10.18 -2.91
C ASP A 78 -5.33 10.31 -1.70
N GLN A 79 -6.09 11.41 -1.66
CA GLN A 79 -7.08 11.70 -0.61
C GLN A 79 -8.51 11.29 -0.98
N GLY A 80 -8.68 10.35 -1.91
CA GLY A 80 -9.98 9.80 -2.29
C GLY A 80 -10.71 9.17 -1.10
N VAL A 81 -12.04 9.17 -1.16
CA VAL A 81 -12.91 8.70 -0.05
C VAL A 81 -12.65 7.24 0.34
N GLN A 82 -12.17 6.42 -0.60
CA GLN A 82 -11.77 5.04 -0.39
C GLN A 82 -10.59 4.94 0.59
N TYR A 83 -9.59 5.79 0.42
CA TYR A 83 -8.41 5.88 1.29
C TYR A 83 -8.71 6.60 2.60
N ALA A 84 -9.69 7.50 2.63
CA ALA A 84 -10.17 8.12 3.86
C ALA A 84 -11.02 7.17 4.75
N SER A 85 -11.43 6.01 4.22
CA SER A 85 -12.35 5.09 4.90
C SER A 85 -11.80 4.52 6.21
N LYS A 86 -12.70 4.22 7.17
CA LYS A 86 -12.34 3.59 8.45
C LYS A 86 -11.65 2.25 8.28
N ALA A 87 -12.01 1.48 7.25
CA ALA A 87 -11.39 0.20 6.95
C ALA A 87 -9.91 0.39 6.55
N TYR A 88 -9.66 1.26 5.56
CA TYR A 88 -8.31 1.51 5.08
C TYR A 88 -7.41 2.11 6.16
N ARG A 89 -7.92 3.09 6.93
CA ARG A 89 -7.17 3.69 8.05
C ARG A 89 -6.79 2.66 9.13
N ARG A 90 -7.65 1.68 9.41
CA ARG A 90 -7.33 0.59 10.35
C ARG A 90 -6.22 -0.30 9.80
N LEU A 91 -6.28 -0.65 8.51
CA LEU A 91 -5.24 -1.45 7.85
C LEU A 91 -3.87 -0.75 7.90
N ILE A 92 -3.82 0.53 7.56
CA ILE A 92 -2.59 1.34 7.65
C ILE A 92 -2.08 1.43 9.10
N LYS A 93 -2.97 1.61 10.08
CA LYS A 93 -2.56 1.65 11.49
C LYS A 93 -1.94 0.34 11.94
N ALA A 94 -2.51 -0.81 11.55
CA ALA A 94 -1.94 -2.12 11.88
C ALA A 94 -0.51 -2.28 11.30
N CYS A 95 -0.24 -1.73 10.12
CA CYS A 95 1.10 -1.74 9.52
C CYS A 95 2.11 -0.84 10.25
N ARG A 96 1.64 0.15 11.03
CA ARG A 96 2.48 1.07 11.79
C ARG A 96 2.82 0.54 13.20
N GLN A 97 2.13 -0.49 13.68
CA GLN A 97 2.15 -0.94 15.09
C GLN A 97 3.20 -2.02 15.44
N HIS A 98 4.19 -2.27 14.58
CA HIS A 98 5.39 -3.00 15.00
C HIS A 98 6.34 -2.07 15.79
N GLU A 99 5.86 -1.61 16.95
CA GLU A 99 6.57 -0.83 17.98
C GLU A 99 6.86 -1.71 19.19
#